data_AF-A0A1B9S735-F1
#
_entry.id   AF-A0A1B9S735-F1
#
_cell.length_a   1.000
_cell.length_b   1.000
_cell.length_c   1.000
_cell.angle_alpha   90.00
_cell.angle_beta   90.00
_cell.angle_gamma   90.00
#
_symmetry.space_group_name_H-M   'P 1'
#
loop_
_entity.id
_entity.type
_entity.pdbx_description
1 polymer ?
#
loop_
_entity_poly.entity_id
_entity_poly.type
_entity_poly.pdbx_seq_one_letter_code
_entity_poly.pdbx_strand_id
1 'polypeptide(L)'
;MRTFTKLFGSLAAITVLAGCAHQVEGPRPQPRAPFAYLSLTACKAYRDNIVECVLEYGTEFGRQRLGPVQERGLSIADDGQRYQVESCYQVTRIQPELPNFVCRISVARSGADAGSVLVKGGTAVRLARILGDREQLQYRWNPDKWSRLRD
;
A
#
# COMPACT_ATOMS: atom_id res chain seq x y z
N MET A 1 53.00 55.02 43.85
CA MET A 1 52.22 53.81 44.20
C MET A 1 51.59 53.26 42.93
N ARG A 2 51.68 51.95 42.75
CA ARG A 2 51.20 51.18 41.59
C ARG A 2 49.68 51.09 41.58
N THR A 3 49.05 51.16 40.40
CA THR A 3 47.80 50.43 40.13
C THR A 3 47.78 49.92 38.67
N PHE A 4 47.70 48.60 38.56
CA PHE A 4 47.47 47.79 37.36
C PHE A 4 45.96 47.59 37.18
N THR A 5 45.37 47.78 35.99
CA THR A 5 44.16 47.01 35.62
C THR A 5 43.82 46.96 34.12
N LYS A 6 44.10 45.79 33.53
CA LYS A 6 43.29 44.95 32.61
C LYS A 6 42.74 45.51 31.28
N LEU A 7 43.27 44.94 30.19
CA LEU A 7 42.60 44.56 28.94
C LEU A 7 41.18 44.02 29.16
N PHE A 8 40.22 44.28 28.26
CA PHE A 8 39.28 43.27 27.75
C PHE A 8 38.64 43.77 26.44
N GLY A 9 38.93 43.06 25.34
CA GLY A 9 38.27 43.23 24.04
C GLY A 9 36.84 42.70 24.08
N SER A 10 35.95 43.37 23.36
CA SER A 10 34.55 42.96 23.19
C SER A 10 34.41 42.28 21.83
N LEU A 11 34.49 40.95 21.81
CA LEU A 11 34.07 40.11 20.70
C LEU A 11 32.55 40.17 20.60
N ALA A 12 32.03 40.80 19.55
CA ALA A 12 30.62 40.75 19.21
C ALA A 12 30.26 39.32 18.75
N ALA A 13 29.61 38.56 19.63
CA ALA A 13 29.04 37.26 19.28
C ALA A 13 27.74 37.48 18.50
N ILE A 14 27.79 37.26 17.18
CA ILE A 14 26.60 37.18 16.35
C ILE A 14 25.94 35.82 16.62
N THR A 15 24.91 35.80 17.46
CA THR A 15 24.06 34.64 17.65
C THR A 15 23.17 34.47 16.42
N VAL A 16 23.53 33.55 15.54
CA VAL A 16 22.64 33.10 14.46
C VAL A 16 21.53 32.27 15.10
N LEU A 17 20.34 32.85 15.20
CA LEU A 17 19.11 32.14 15.54
C LEU A 17 18.79 31.15 14.41
N ALA A 18 19.25 29.91 14.54
CA ALA A 18 18.77 28.81 13.73
C ALA A 18 17.33 28.49 14.16
N GLY A 19 16.35 29.15 13.53
CA GLY A 19 14.96 28.77 13.63
C GLY A 19 14.76 27.40 12.98
N CYS A 20 14.31 26.42 13.77
CA CYS A 20 13.89 25.12 13.25
C CYS A 20 12.74 25.32 12.27
N ALA A 21 13.04 25.40 10.98
CA ALA A 21 12.05 25.20 9.94
C ALA A 21 11.54 23.76 10.10
N HIS A 22 10.41 23.59 10.80
CA HIS A 22 9.60 22.40 10.65
C HIS A 22 9.27 22.31 9.17
N GLN A 23 9.97 21.43 8.45
CA GLN A 23 9.54 21.03 7.12
C GLN A 23 8.14 20.46 7.31
N VAL A 24 7.13 21.24 6.91
CA VAL A 24 5.79 20.70 6.72
C VAL A 24 5.96 19.72 5.57
N GLU A 25 6.09 18.44 5.91
CA GLU A 25 6.11 17.34 4.96
C GLU A 25 4.97 17.59 3.96
N GLY A 26 5.31 17.88 2.70
CA GLY A 26 4.32 18.19 1.69
C GLY A 26 3.34 17.03 1.52
N PRO A 27 2.11 17.26 1.02
CA PRO A 27 1.17 16.18 0.76
C PRO A 27 1.83 15.08 -0.07
N ARG A 28 1.87 13.85 0.44
CA ARG A 28 2.49 12.72 -0.26
C ARG A 28 1.84 12.57 -1.65
N PRO A 29 2.63 12.33 -2.71
CA PRO A 29 2.08 11.96 -4.01
C PRO A 29 1.22 10.70 -3.88
N GLN A 30 -0.06 10.81 -4.22
CA GLN A 30 -0.94 9.64 -4.26
C GLN A 30 -0.62 8.79 -5.49
N PRO A 31 -0.82 7.46 -5.41
CA PRO A 31 -0.78 6.62 -6.60
C PRO A 31 -1.73 7.16 -7.67
N ARG A 32 -1.42 6.94 -8.94
CA ARG A 32 -2.35 7.32 -10.02
C ARG A 32 -3.56 6.39 -10.02
N ALA A 33 -4.68 6.86 -10.53
CA ALA A 33 -5.83 6.00 -10.80
C ALA A 33 -5.41 4.83 -11.72
N PRO A 34 -5.95 3.61 -11.52
CA PRO A 34 -6.98 3.25 -10.52
C PRO A 34 -6.40 2.93 -9.13
N PHE A 35 -5.07 2.91 -8.96
CA PHE A 35 -4.41 2.48 -7.73
C PHE A 35 -4.68 3.40 -6.54
N ALA A 36 -4.89 4.69 -6.78
CA ALA A 36 -5.30 5.67 -5.76
C ALA A 36 -6.51 5.20 -4.92
N TYR A 37 -7.38 4.41 -5.55
CA TYR A 37 -8.64 3.94 -4.98
C TYR A 37 -8.55 2.50 -4.46
N LEU A 38 -7.40 1.84 -4.61
CA LEU A 38 -7.18 0.46 -4.17
C LEU A 38 -6.46 0.44 -2.82
N SER A 39 -7.03 -0.29 -1.86
CA SER A 39 -6.41 -0.45 -0.53
C SER A 39 -6.62 -1.85 0.01
N LEU A 40 -5.66 -2.33 0.81
CA LEU A 40 -5.85 -3.48 1.68
C LEU A 40 -6.30 -2.99 3.06
N THR A 41 -7.42 -3.51 3.52
CA THR A 41 -8.04 -3.15 4.80
C THR A 41 -8.39 -4.42 5.58
N ALA A 42 -8.84 -4.25 6.83
CA ALA A 42 -9.29 -5.35 7.68
C ALA A 42 -8.30 -6.53 7.75
N CYS A 43 -7.00 -6.20 7.81
CA CYS A 43 -5.94 -7.20 7.91
C CYS A 43 -6.02 -7.93 9.25
N LYS A 44 -5.93 -9.25 9.20
CA LYS A 44 -5.94 -10.14 10.36
C LYS A 44 -4.83 -11.16 10.21
N ALA A 45 -3.95 -11.26 11.20
CA ALA A 45 -3.05 -12.40 11.26
C ALA A 45 -3.74 -13.63 11.85
N TYR A 46 -3.34 -14.77 11.31
CA TYR A 46 -3.65 -16.09 11.82
C TYR A 46 -2.38 -16.75 12.36
N ARG A 47 -2.55 -17.93 12.97
CA ARG A 47 -1.42 -18.79 13.31
C ARG A 47 -0.61 -19.11 12.04
N ASP A 48 0.68 -19.38 12.21
CA ASP A 48 1.62 -19.72 11.13
C ASP A 48 2.03 -18.56 10.20
N ASN A 49 2.02 -17.30 10.70
CA ASN A 49 2.45 -16.11 9.96
C ASN A 49 1.68 -15.86 8.65
N ILE A 50 0.41 -16.28 8.63
CA ILE A 50 -0.52 -16.00 7.54
C ILE A 50 -1.26 -14.72 7.88
N VAL A 51 -1.21 -13.73 6.99
CA VAL A 51 -2.01 -12.52 7.11
C VAL A 51 -3.03 -12.49 6.00
N GLU A 52 -4.29 -12.24 6.35
CA GLU A 52 -5.36 -12.04 5.39
C GLU A 52 -5.87 -10.61 5.49
N CYS A 53 -5.90 -9.91 4.36
CA CYS A 53 -6.52 -8.61 4.24
C CYS A 53 -7.68 -8.68 3.25
N VAL A 54 -8.54 -7.66 3.29
CA VAL A 54 -9.58 -7.43 2.28
C VAL A 54 -9.06 -6.39 1.29
N LEU A 55 -9.01 -6.74 0.01
CA LEU A 55 -8.78 -5.78 -1.06
C LEU A 55 -10.08 -5.04 -1.37
N GLU A 56 -10.02 -3.71 -1.35
CA GLU A 56 -11.15 -2.82 -1.62
C GLU A 56 -10.81 -1.82 -2.72
N TYR A 57 -11.82 -1.48 -3.53
CA TYR A 57 -11.81 -0.35 -4.45
C TYR A 57 -12.78 0.71 -3.92
N GLY A 58 -12.28 1.89 -3.56
CA GLY A 58 -13.06 2.96 -2.91
C GLY A 58 -12.85 4.32 -3.55
N THR A 59 -13.96 4.94 -3.94
CA THR A 59 -14.02 6.32 -4.44
C THR A 59 -14.91 7.16 -3.53
N GLU A 60 -15.06 8.45 -3.81
CA GLU A 60 -16.03 9.31 -3.14
C GLU A 60 -17.47 8.84 -3.28
N PHE A 61 -17.79 8.05 -4.31
CA PHE A 61 -19.14 7.55 -4.58
C PHE A 61 -19.46 6.21 -3.90
N GLY A 62 -18.47 5.57 -3.27
CA GLY A 62 -18.70 4.30 -2.58
C GLY A 62 -17.48 3.40 -2.57
N ARG A 63 -17.63 2.29 -1.84
CA ARG A 63 -16.58 1.28 -1.64
C ARG A 63 -17.08 -0.09 -2.05
N GLN A 64 -16.26 -0.80 -2.81
CA GLN A 64 -16.51 -2.15 -3.27
C GLN A 64 -15.44 -3.09 -2.72
N ARG A 65 -15.89 -4.16 -2.04
CA ARG A 65 -14.99 -5.24 -1.61
C ARG A 65 -14.66 -6.12 -2.82
N LEU A 66 -13.38 -6.19 -3.19
CA LEU A 66 -12.89 -7.07 -4.23
C LEU A 66 -12.61 -8.47 -3.70
N GLY A 67 -12.37 -8.65 -2.40
CA GLY A 67 -12.26 -9.96 -1.76
C GLY A 67 -10.98 -10.13 -0.94
N PRO A 68 -10.75 -11.32 -0.38
CA PRO A 68 -9.59 -11.58 0.46
C PRO A 68 -8.30 -11.66 -0.37
N VAL A 69 -7.20 -11.25 0.26
CA VAL A 69 -5.82 -11.41 -0.20
C VAL A 69 -5.04 -11.98 0.98
N GLN A 70 -4.43 -13.14 0.77
CA GLN A 70 -3.63 -13.82 1.78
C GLN A 70 -2.15 -13.69 1.42
N GLU A 71 -1.35 -13.28 2.39
CA GLU A 71 0.10 -13.22 2.29
C GLU A 71 0.71 -14.10 3.39
N ARG A 72 1.83 -14.75 3.09
CA ARG A 72 2.62 -15.50 4.08
C ARG A 72 3.91 -14.74 4.34
N GLY A 73 4.17 -14.37 5.60
CA GLY A 73 5.42 -13.72 6.00
C GLY A 73 5.24 -12.38 6.72
N LEU A 74 6.35 -11.70 6.98
CA LEU A 74 6.45 -10.49 7.82
C LEU A 74 6.13 -9.18 7.07
N SER A 75 5.78 -9.24 5.77
CA SER A 75 5.59 -8.05 4.92
C SER A 75 4.41 -7.18 5.35
N ILE A 76 3.41 -7.79 6.00
CA ILE A 76 2.22 -7.13 6.51
C ILE A 76 2.24 -7.28 8.03
N ALA A 77 2.34 -6.16 8.75
CA ALA A 77 2.28 -6.15 10.20
C ALA A 77 0.87 -6.52 10.70
N ASP A 78 0.83 -7.27 11.80
CA ASP A 78 -0.39 -7.69 12.54
C ASP A 78 -0.88 -6.60 13.51
N ASP A 79 -0.89 -5.35 13.06
CA ASP A 79 -1.29 -4.18 13.86
C ASP A 79 -2.57 -3.53 13.31
N GLY A 80 -3.28 -4.23 12.42
CA GLY A 80 -4.52 -3.74 11.80
C GLY A 80 -4.30 -2.56 10.86
N GLN A 81 -3.06 -2.37 10.36
CA GLN A 81 -2.75 -1.30 9.42
C GLN A 81 -3.54 -1.44 8.13
N ARG A 82 -3.74 -0.28 7.51
CA ARG A 82 -4.26 -0.19 6.16
C ARG A 82 -3.07 -0.01 5.22
N TYR A 83 -3.13 -0.67 4.09
CA TYR A 83 -2.08 -0.57 3.07
C TYR A 83 -2.66 0.05 1.81
N GLN A 84 -1.91 0.97 1.24
CA GLN A 84 -2.21 1.58 -0.05
C GLN A 84 -1.62 0.70 -1.15
N VAL A 85 -2.38 0.41 -2.20
CA VAL A 85 -1.84 -0.23 -3.39
C VAL A 85 -1.19 0.83 -4.26
N GLU A 86 0.06 0.62 -4.62
CA GLU A 86 0.88 1.57 -5.40
C GLU A 86 0.86 1.21 -6.90
N SER A 87 0.98 -0.08 -7.20
CA SER A 87 0.92 -0.61 -8.56
C SER A 87 0.63 -2.11 -8.52
N CYS A 88 0.12 -2.66 -9.63
CA CYS A 88 -0.02 -4.10 -9.82
C CYS A 88 0.48 -4.48 -11.20
N TYR A 89 1.17 -5.61 -11.30
CA TYR A 89 1.55 -6.20 -12.58
C TYR A 89 1.10 -7.66 -12.64
N GLN A 90 0.72 -8.09 -13.84
CA GLN A 90 0.27 -9.45 -14.05
C GLN A 90 1.46 -10.41 -14.04
N VAL A 91 1.30 -11.55 -13.39
CA VAL A 91 2.30 -12.64 -13.41
C VAL A 91 1.79 -13.84 -14.18
N THR A 92 2.72 -14.69 -14.63
CA THR A 92 2.45 -15.84 -15.48
C THR A 92 1.38 -16.75 -14.88
N ARG A 93 0.42 -17.14 -15.71
CA ARG A 93 -0.77 -17.90 -15.30
C ARG A 93 -0.55 -19.38 -15.61
N ILE A 94 -0.94 -20.27 -14.69
CA ILE A 94 -1.03 -21.71 -14.99
C ILE A 94 -2.30 -22.00 -15.81
N GLN A 95 -3.42 -21.35 -15.46
CA GLN A 95 -4.64 -21.30 -16.26
C GLN A 95 -4.75 -19.90 -16.89
N PRO A 96 -4.66 -19.76 -18.22
CA PRO A 96 -4.68 -18.46 -18.92
C PRO A 96 -5.88 -17.58 -18.55
N GLU A 97 -7.01 -18.21 -18.25
CA GLU A 97 -8.28 -17.54 -17.97
C GLU A 97 -8.34 -16.90 -16.59
N LEU A 98 -7.47 -17.30 -15.64
CA LEU A 98 -7.47 -16.80 -14.27
C LEU A 98 -6.24 -15.91 -14.01
N PRO A 99 -6.43 -14.58 -13.86
CA PRO A 99 -5.32 -13.67 -13.68
C PRO A 99 -4.70 -13.85 -12.29
N ASN A 100 -3.40 -13.58 -12.23
CA ASN A 100 -2.66 -13.40 -10.99
C ASN A 100 -1.94 -12.05 -11.07
N PHE A 101 -2.00 -11.27 -10.00
CA PHE A 101 -1.30 -10.00 -9.91
C PHE A 101 -0.36 -9.99 -8.73
N VAL A 102 0.83 -9.42 -8.91
CA VAL A 102 1.65 -8.97 -7.79
C VAL A 102 1.44 -7.47 -7.65
N CYS A 103 0.97 -7.05 -6.48
CA CYS A 103 0.67 -5.66 -6.18
C CYS A 103 1.66 -5.12 -5.15
N ARG A 104 2.35 -4.02 -5.49
CA ARG A 104 3.19 -3.29 -4.53
C ARG A 104 2.33 -2.50 -3.57
N ILE A 105 2.70 -2.50 -2.31
CA ILE A 105 1.94 -1.86 -1.24
C ILE A 105 2.82 -0.98 -0.37
N SER A 106 2.22 0.06 0.19
CA SER A 106 2.82 0.91 1.21
C SER A 106 1.89 1.02 2.42
N VAL A 107 2.45 1.31 3.59
CA VAL A 107 1.64 1.59 4.79
C VAL A 107 0.87 2.88 4.54
N ALA A 108 -0.47 2.87 4.59
CA ALA A 108 -1.29 4.01 4.15
C ALA A 108 -1.03 5.29 4.96
N ARG A 109 -0.61 5.18 6.23
CA ARG A 109 -0.33 6.34 7.10
C ARG A 109 1.05 6.94 6.88
N SER A 110 2.10 6.11 6.81
CA SER A 110 3.50 6.58 6.71
C SER A 110 4.03 6.59 5.28
N GLY A 111 3.37 5.88 4.37
CA GLY A 111 3.84 5.67 3.00
C GLY A 111 5.10 4.82 2.89
N ALA A 112 5.53 4.19 4.00
CA ALA A 112 6.67 3.29 4.02
C ALA A 112 6.39 2.08 3.11
N ASP A 113 7.37 1.66 2.32
CA ASP A 113 7.26 0.46 1.49
C ASP A 113 6.94 -0.75 2.38
N ALA A 114 5.86 -1.45 2.04
CA ALA A 114 5.40 -2.66 2.72
C ALA A 114 5.58 -3.91 1.82
N GLY A 115 6.34 -3.76 0.73
CA GLY A 115 6.65 -4.85 -0.19
C GLY A 115 5.52 -5.09 -1.18
N SER A 116 5.17 -6.36 -1.39
CA SER A 116 4.17 -6.75 -2.37
C SER A 116 3.32 -7.91 -1.91
N VAL A 117 2.09 -7.97 -2.42
CA VAL A 117 1.15 -9.07 -2.17
C VAL A 117 0.76 -9.77 -3.47
N LEU A 118 0.48 -11.06 -3.37
CA LEU A 118 0.01 -11.86 -4.48
C LEU A 118 -1.52 -11.98 -4.47
N VAL A 119 -2.17 -11.34 -5.45
CA VAL A 119 -3.62 -11.39 -5.64
C VAL A 119 -3.97 -12.47 -6.66
N LYS A 120 -4.81 -13.42 -6.26
CA LYS A 120 -5.22 -14.59 -7.07
C LYS A 120 -6.72 -14.82 -7.06
N GLY A 121 -7.17 -15.79 -7.87
CA GLY A 121 -8.53 -16.32 -7.84
C GLY A 121 -9.61 -15.28 -8.13
N GLY A 122 -10.77 -15.39 -7.48
CA GLY A 122 -11.89 -14.46 -7.70
C GLY A 122 -11.58 -13.00 -7.38
N THR A 123 -10.69 -12.74 -6.42
CA THR A 123 -10.22 -11.37 -6.11
C THR A 123 -9.42 -10.80 -7.28
N ALA A 124 -8.54 -11.59 -7.89
CA ALA A 124 -7.78 -11.17 -9.07
C ALA A 124 -8.67 -10.94 -10.28
N VAL A 125 -9.69 -11.78 -10.50
CA VAL A 125 -10.67 -11.57 -11.58
C VAL A 125 -11.40 -10.22 -11.43
N ARG A 126 -11.83 -9.89 -10.21
CA ARG A 126 -12.48 -8.59 -9.94
C ARG A 126 -11.51 -7.42 -10.06
N LEU A 127 -10.27 -7.57 -9.59
CA LEU A 127 -9.22 -6.57 -9.77
C LEU A 127 -8.93 -6.33 -11.26
N ALA A 128 -8.82 -7.38 -12.06
CA ALA A 128 -8.55 -7.27 -13.49
C ALA A 128 -9.60 -6.40 -14.22
N ARG A 129 -10.87 -6.53 -13.84
CA ARG A 129 -11.96 -5.68 -14.37
C ARG A 129 -11.77 -4.20 -14.02
N ILE A 130 -11.30 -3.89 -12.80
CA ILE A 130 -10.97 -2.52 -12.39
C ILE A 130 -9.77 -1.99 -13.18
N LEU A 131 -8.77 -2.84 -13.44
CA LEU A 131 -7.58 -2.49 -14.22
C LEU A 131 -7.84 -2.42 -15.74
N GLY A 132 -9.07 -2.71 -16.19
CA GLY A 132 -9.44 -2.66 -17.61
C GLY A 132 -8.92 -3.84 -18.44
N ASP A 133 -8.63 -4.99 -17.83
CA ASP A 133 -8.24 -6.21 -18.54
C ASP A 133 -9.39 -6.67 -19.45
N ARG A 134 -9.16 -6.54 -20.77
CA ARG A 134 -10.15 -6.84 -21.80
C ARG A 134 -10.57 -8.31 -21.81
N GLU A 135 -9.67 -9.24 -21.50
CA GLU A 135 -10.01 -10.67 -21.43
C GLU A 135 -11.01 -10.90 -20.30
N GLN A 136 -10.77 -10.30 -19.13
CA GLN A 136 -11.61 -10.49 -17.94
C GLN A 136 -12.94 -9.74 -17.98
N LEU A 137 -13.01 -8.65 -18.74
CA LEU A 137 -14.26 -7.95 -19.04
C LEU A 137 -15.16 -8.78 -19.98
N GLN A 138 -14.57 -9.55 -20.89
CA GLN A 138 -15.28 -10.40 -21.83
C GLN A 138 -15.49 -11.83 -21.29
N TYR A 139 -14.72 -12.22 -20.27
CA TYR A 139 -14.78 -13.54 -19.67
C TYR A 139 -16.13 -13.78 -19.00
N ARG A 140 -16.93 -14.62 -19.65
CA ARG A 140 -18.08 -15.27 -19.02
C ARG A 140 -17.56 -16.49 -18.27
N TRP A 141 -17.71 -16.49 -16.95
CA TRP A 141 -17.36 -17.66 -16.15
C TRP A 141 -18.14 -18.86 -16.67
N ASN A 142 -17.42 -19.86 -17.16
CA ASN A 142 -17.99 -21.16 -17.42
C ASN A 142 -17.69 -22.03 -16.20
N PRO A 143 -18.67 -22.79 -15.69
CA PRO A 143 -18.41 -23.77 -14.65
C PRO A 143 -17.29 -24.68 -15.09
N ASP A 144 -16.33 -24.91 -14.19
CA ASP A 144 -15.32 -25.93 -14.40
C ASP A 144 -16.03 -27.26 -14.67
N LYS A 145 -15.62 -28.00 -15.71
CA LYS A 145 -16.17 -29.33 -16.01
C LYS A 145 -15.96 -30.31 -14.86
N TRP A 146 -15.00 -30.04 -13.98
CA TRP A 146 -14.74 -30.81 -12.76
C TRP A 146 -15.35 -30.18 -11.51
N SER A 147 -16.06 -29.05 -11.62
CA SER A 147 -16.88 -28.49 -10.56
C SER A 147 -17.96 -29.50 -10.18
N ARG A 148 -17.90 -30.02 -8.93
CA ARG A 148 -18.98 -30.83 -8.36
C ARG A 148 -20.11 -29.98 -7.77
N LEU A 149 -19.95 -28.66 -7.78
CA LEU A 149 -21.01 -27.73 -7.38
C LEU A 149 -21.91 -27.53 -8.59
N ARG A 150 -23.15 -28.01 -8.49
CA ARG A 150 -24.24 -27.62 -9.37
C ARG A 150 -24.84 -26.33 -8.81
N ASP A 151 -24.99 -25.33 -9.67
CA ASP A 151 -25.72 -24.10 -9.38
C ASP A 151 -27.19 -24.38 -9.04
#